data_AF-A0A816EML6-F1
#
_entry.id   AF-A0A816EML6-F1
#
_cell.length_a   1.000
_cell.length_b   1.000
_cell.length_c   1.000
_cell.angle_alpha   90.00
_cell.angle_beta   90.00
_cell.angle_gamma   90.00
#
_symmetry.space_group_name_H-M   'P 1'
#
loop_
_entity.id
_entity.type
_entity.pdbx_description
1 polymer ?
#
loop_
_entity_poly.entity_id
_entity_poly.type
_entity_poly.pdbx_seq_one_letter_code
_entity_poly.pdbx_strand_id
1 'polypeptide(L)'
;KKLCYNRIPFENQHVVTLAIGHTCILIDHWLHMTTTGQYFREFWRKTVRYVQNYNLFHSIPPSTDKYDLQNQRISTWLFICFLIFSLVILLLYNSLATVSITETIKSPSFDEYEQLYEKYPQTLTCPCKKILIDYEHILDIHYELHQVCTSTFITNAWFIYLAHPDQNNKISYRDFRWLGSSTFQALNSLCQLVHQTILDSRQQFLYNQYISITVTSRNLFEFQLRTFVQQLKSSITNNFVFSLDLVRNSTHTNGLYSALDTNYRLFLVVSNTFIESGPIMYPKNCPCEVSPTCSGPLAIYNFSDSTPVFVVPGMHRACYIIEALLQSTLECFYNHACLQRLQSYILSEVPIGITPLNAALKSSYSINSTIKQLLDQLMIEEWTWSSHYEQYYNHCRPVDLTASIGLLGGLVTVLKVMIPLLVQLQQELNFKRSHQNPSSDMQWRRDITK
;
A
#
# COMPACT_ATOMS: atom_id res chain seq x y z
N LYS A 1 -41.23 -65.72 -14.15
CA LYS A 1 -41.00 -67.12 -13.74
C LYS A 1 -39.47 -67.35 -13.78
N LYS A 2 -38.81 -67.40 -12.60
CA LYS A 2 -37.41 -67.81 -12.27
C LYS A 2 -36.27 -67.12 -13.05
N LEU A 3 -35.22 -66.52 -12.49
CA LEU A 3 -34.59 -66.44 -11.15
C LEU A 3 -34.20 -64.96 -10.90
N CYS A 4 -34.25 -64.41 -9.69
CA CYS A 4 -33.20 -64.60 -8.69
C CYS A 4 -33.78 -64.79 -7.28
N TYR A 5 -33.26 -65.80 -6.60
CA TYR A 5 -33.30 -65.93 -5.14
C TYR A 5 -31.91 -66.34 -4.67
N ASN A 6 -31.55 -65.84 -3.47
CA ASN A 6 -30.40 -66.12 -2.60
C ASN A 6 -29.22 -65.12 -2.63
N ARG A 7 -28.65 -64.65 -1.50
CA ARG A 7 -29.09 -64.36 -0.11
C ARG A 7 -27.82 -63.91 0.70
N ILE A 8 -27.94 -62.82 1.49
CA ILE A 8 -27.43 -62.62 2.89
C ILE A 8 -25.92 -62.28 3.09
N PRO A 9 -25.46 -61.48 4.11
CA PRO A 9 -26.07 -61.19 5.45
C PRO A 9 -26.11 -59.74 6.01
N PHE A 10 -27.02 -59.54 7.00
CA PHE A 10 -26.99 -58.72 8.26
C PHE A 10 -26.60 -57.22 8.21
N GLU A 11 -27.22 -56.23 8.89
CA GLU A 11 -28.10 -56.19 10.07
C GLU A 11 -28.82 -54.82 10.18
N ASN A 12 -30.11 -54.82 10.59
CA ASN A 12 -30.92 -53.76 11.23
C ASN A 12 -31.22 -52.40 10.52
N GLN A 13 -32.43 -52.30 9.95
CA GLN A 13 -33.51 -51.44 10.49
C GLN A 13 -34.86 -51.75 9.79
N HIS A 14 -35.66 -52.58 10.44
CA HIS A 14 -37.03 -52.93 10.07
C HIS A 14 -38.03 -51.87 10.57
N VAL A 15 -38.45 -50.93 9.73
CA VAL A 15 -39.79 -50.27 9.84
C VAL A 15 -40.38 -49.89 8.45
N VAL A 16 -39.57 -49.64 7.42
CA VAL A 16 -40.09 -49.05 6.15
C VAL A 16 -40.54 -50.09 5.10
N THR A 17 -40.14 -51.36 5.22
CA THR A 17 -40.40 -52.36 4.17
C THR A 17 -41.81 -52.96 4.16
N LEU A 18 -42.63 -52.72 5.19
CA LEU A 18 -44.03 -53.19 5.19
C LEU A 18 -45.00 -52.27 4.43
N ALA A 19 -44.65 -50.99 4.21
CA ALA A 19 -45.55 -50.03 3.56
C ALA A 19 -45.48 -50.06 2.02
N ILE A 20 -44.36 -50.49 1.43
CA ILE A 20 -44.17 -50.51 -0.03
C ILE A 20 -44.71 -51.82 -0.66
N GLY A 21 -44.66 -52.94 0.09
CA GLY A 21 -45.25 -54.20 -0.36
C GLY A 21 -46.78 -54.16 -0.45
N HIS A 22 -47.46 -53.48 0.47
CA HIS A 22 -48.92 -53.38 0.48
C HIS A 22 -49.48 -52.43 -0.59
N THR A 23 -48.74 -51.38 -0.95
CA THR A 23 -49.19 -50.42 -1.98
C THR A 23 -49.08 -50.97 -3.40
N CYS A 24 -48.05 -51.75 -3.72
CA CYS A 24 -47.96 -52.43 -5.03
C CYS A 24 -49.02 -53.51 -5.23
N ILE A 25 -49.36 -54.28 -4.18
CA ILE A 25 -50.40 -55.33 -4.27
C ILE A 25 -51.80 -54.70 -4.40
N LEU A 26 -52.05 -53.58 -3.71
CA LEU A 26 -53.32 -52.85 -3.83
C LEU A 26 -53.49 -52.18 -5.21
N ILE A 27 -52.42 -51.68 -5.83
CA ILE A 27 -52.49 -51.09 -7.18
C ILE A 27 -52.77 -52.17 -8.23
N ASP A 28 -52.11 -53.34 -8.15
CA ASP A 28 -52.33 -54.43 -9.12
C ASP A 28 -53.71 -55.09 -8.94
N HIS A 29 -54.22 -55.16 -7.70
CA HIS A 29 -55.56 -55.64 -7.40
C HIS A 29 -56.66 -54.62 -7.80
N TRP A 30 -56.42 -53.31 -7.64
CA TRP A 30 -57.31 -52.25 -8.10
C TRP A 30 -57.35 -52.14 -9.63
N LEU A 31 -56.23 -52.37 -10.32
CA LEU A 31 -56.16 -52.42 -11.78
C LEU A 31 -56.92 -53.62 -12.37
N HIS A 32 -57.08 -54.72 -11.62
CA HIS A 32 -57.73 -55.96 -12.11
C HIS A 32 -59.22 -56.08 -11.82
N MET A 33 -59.77 -55.41 -10.79
CA MET A 33 -61.15 -55.66 -10.33
C MET A 33 -62.17 -54.54 -10.60
N THR A 34 -61.77 -53.38 -11.12
CA THR A 34 -62.71 -52.30 -11.46
C THR A 34 -62.65 -51.95 -12.94
N THR A 35 -63.81 -51.63 -13.54
CA THR A 35 -63.92 -51.16 -14.93
C THR A 35 -62.99 -49.95 -15.19
N THR A 36 -62.78 -49.09 -14.20
CA THR A 36 -61.86 -47.94 -14.26
C THR A 36 -60.38 -48.34 -14.42
N GLY A 37 -59.92 -49.44 -13.82
CA GLY A 37 -58.56 -49.95 -13.98
C GLY A 37 -58.27 -50.54 -15.37
N GLN A 38 -59.27 -51.17 -15.99
CA GLN A 38 -59.16 -51.64 -17.38
C GLN A 38 -59.17 -50.46 -18.37
N TYR A 39 -60.01 -49.46 -18.15
CA TYR A 39 -60.00 -48.21 -18.93
C TYR A 39 -58.67 -47.48 -18.83
N PHE A 40 -58.05 -47.44 -17.63
CA PHE A 40 -56.74 -46.81 -17.46
C PHE A 40 -55.64 -47.58 -18.21
N ARG A 41 -55.66 -48.92 -18.21
CA ARG A 41 -54.71 -49.74 -19.01
C ARG A 41 -54.91 -49.58 -20.50
N GLU A 42 -56.15 -49.51 -20.98
CA GLU A 42 -56.43 -49.26 -22.40
C GLU A 42 -56.03 -47.85 -22.82
N PHE A 43 -56.35 -46.85 -22.00
CA PHE A 43 -55.93 -45.47 -22.21
C PHE A 43 -54.42 -45.38 -22.23
N TRP A 44 -53.72 -45.93 -21.23
CA TRP A 44 -52.26 -45.96 -21.19
C TRP A 44 -51.65 -46.64 -22.43
N ARG A 45 -52.21 -47.77 -22.87
CA ARG A 45 -51.74 -48.44 -24.11
C ARG A 45 -51.99 -47.59 -25.36
N LYS A 46 -53.13 -46.91 -25.46
CA LYS A 46 -53.43 -45.99 -26.57
C LYS A 46 -52.49 -44.79 -26.56
N THR A 47 -52.26 -44.18 -25.39
CA THR A 47 -51.36 -43.04 -25.21
C THR A 47 -49.92 -43.43 -25.51
N VAL A 48 -49.43 -44.58 -25.03
CA VAL A 48 -48.08 -45.08 -25.34
C VAL A 48 -47.92 -45.34 -26.84
N ARG A 49 -48.90 -45.94 -27.53
CA ARG A 49 -48.83 -46.11 -28.99
C ARG A 49 -48.89 -44.79 -29.76
N TYR A 50 -49.67 -43.83 -29.28
CA TYR A 50 -49.77 -42.51 -29.88
C TYR A 50 -48.43 -41.77 -29.76
N VAL A 51 -47.82 -41.80 -28.56
CA VAL A 51 -46.51 -41.20 -28.28
C VAL A 51 -45.39 -41.91 -29.06
N GLN A 52 -45.40 -43.24 -29.17
CA GLN A 52 -44.39 -44.00 -29.93
C GLN A 52 -44.46 -43.76 -31.45
N ASN A 53 -45.62 -43.39 -31.98
CA ASN A 53 -45.80 -43.07 -33.41
C ASN A 53 -45.85 -41.57 -33.68
N TYR A 54 -45.61 -40.74 -32.67
CA TYR A 54 -45.59 -39.30 -32.83
C TYR A 54 -44.35 -38.89 -33.63
N ASN A 55 -44.57 -38.12 -34.69
CA ASN A 55 -43.53 -37.67 -35.59
C ASN A 55 -43.77 -36.18 -35.90
N LEU A 56 -42.99 -35.32 -35.25
CA LEU A 56 -43.10 -33.88 -35.41
C LEU A 56 -42.48 -33.44 -36.75
N PHE A 57 -41.45 -34.13 -37.23
CA PHE A 57 -40.69 -33.81 -38.45
C PHE A 57 -41.09 -34.71 -39.62
N HIS A 58 -42.37 -34.73 -39.98
CA HIS A 58 -42.85 -35.49 -41.13
C HIS A 58 -42.52 -34.77 -42.45
N SER A 59 -42.12 -35.53 -43.47
CA SER A 59 -41.93 -35.02 -44.83
C SER A 59 -43.27 -34.85 -45.55
N ILE A 60 -43.38 -33.86 -46.44
CA ILE A 60 -44.54 -33.67 -47.32
C ILE A 60 -44.06 -33.77 -48.78
N PRO A 61 -44.54 -34.74 -49.59
CA PRO A 61 -45.49 -35.80 -49.23
C PRO A 61 -44.90 -36.86 -48.26
N PRO A 62 -45.74 -37.67 -47.60
CA PRO A 62 -45.28 -38.63 -46.57
C PRO A 62 -44.32 -39.66 -47.16
N SER A 63 -43.11 -39.77 -46.60
CA SER A 63 -42.14 -40.76 -47.07
C SER A 63 -42.64 -42.17 -46.73
N THR A 64 -42.58 -43.07 -47.72
CA THR A 64 -42.84 -44.50 -47.56
C THR A 64 -41.57 -45.29 -47.25
N ASP A 65 -40.40 -44.64 -47.27
CA ASP A 65 -39.12 -45.26 -46.94
C ASP A 65 -39.02 -45.48 -45.42
N LYS A 66 -38.74 -46.73 -45.05
CA LYS A 66 -38.61 -47.17 -43.66
C LYS A 66 -37.43 -46.49 -42.95
N TYR A 67 -36.37 -46.16 -43.68
CA TYR A 67 -35.19 -45.47 -43.13
C TYR A 67 -35.50 -44.01 -42.78
N ASP A 68 -36.18 -43.30 -43.69
CA ASP A 68 -36.60 -41.92 -43.48
C ASP A 68 -37.59 -41.79 -42.31
N LEU A 69 -38.57 -42.70 -42.24
CA LEU A 69 -39.54 -42.71 -41.13
C LEU A 69 -38.88 -42.97 -39.77
N GLN A 70 -37.80 -43.76 -39.72
CA GLN A 70 -37.02 -43.96 -38.49
C GLN A 70 -36.25 -42.71 -38.11
N ASN A 71 -35.59 -42.05 -39.06
CA ASN A 71 -34.85 -40.81 -38.81
C ASN A 71 -35.77 -39.67 -38.34
N GLN A 72 -36.96 -39.54 -38.94
CA GLN A 72 -37.94 -38.53 -38.54
C GLN A 72 -38.43 -38.75 -37.10
N ARG A 73 -38.68 -40.01 -36.70
CA ARG A 73 -39.06 -40.36 -35.33
C ARG A 73 -37.90 -40.13 -34.34
N ILE A 74 -36.68 -40.56 -34.67
CA ILE A 74 -35.50 -40.34 -33.81
C ILE A 74 -35.24 -38.84 -33.62
N SER A 75 -35.34 -38.05 -34.69
CA SER A 75 -35.21 -36.59 -34.63
C SER A 75 -36.30 -35.95 -33.74
N THR A 76 -37.54 -36.44 -33.83
CA THR A 76 -38.65 -36.00 -32.95
C THR A 76 -38.34 -36.29 -31.48
N TRP A 77 -37.84 -37.48 -31.15
CA TRP A 77 -37.48 -37.85 -29.78
C TRP A 77 -36.27 -37.06 -29.26
N LEU A 78 -35.24 -36.85 -30.09
CA LEU A 78 -34.09 -36.00 -29.73
C LEU A 78 -34.53 -34.56 -29.47
N PHE A 79 -35.36 -33.99 -30.33
CA PHE A 79 -35.87 -32.63 -30.17
C PHE A 79 -36.67 -32.47 -28.88
N ILE A 80 -37.59 -33.40 -28.57
CA ILE A 80 -38.37 -33.36 -27.32
C ILE A 80 -37.45 -33.50 -26.11
N CYS A 81 -36.45 -34.40 -26.15
CA CYS A 81 -35.47 -34.54 -25.07
C CYS A 81 -34.65 -33.26 -24.87
N PHE A 82 -34.17 -32.64 -25.95
CA PHE A 82 -33.43 -31.37 -25.89
C PHE A 82 -34.29 -30.20 -25.41
N LEU A 83 -35.57 -30.16 -25.81
CA LEU A 83 -36.52 -29.14 -25.37
C LEU A 83 -36.83 -29.28 -23.88
N ILE A 84 -37.03 -30.50 -23.39
CA ILE A 84 -37.22 -30.74 -21.95
C ILE A 84 -35.94 -30.39 -21.19
N PHE A 85 -34.78 -30.78 -21.70
CA PHE A 85 -33.49 -30.45 -21.09
C PHE A 85 -33.24 -28.94 -21.03
N SER A 86 -33.54 -28.19 -22.09
CA SER A 86 -33.40 -26.74 -22.12
C SER A 86 -34.41 -26.05 -21.20
N LEU A 87 -35.65 -26.54 -21.12
CA LEU A 87 -36.65 -26.05 -20.17
C LEU A 87 -36.25 -26.34 -18.71
N VAL A 88 -35.67 -27.50 -18.42
CA VAL A 88 -35.14 -27.83 -17.08
C VAL A 88 -33.95 -26.94 -16.74
N ILE A 89 -33.03 -26.69 -17.67
CA ILE A 89 -31.94 -25.72 -17.48
C ILE A 89 -32.50 -24.32 -17.22
N LEU A 90 -33.50 -23.89 -17.99
CA LEU A 90 -34.11 -22.57 -17.84
C LEU A 90 -34.86 -22.44 -16.51
N LEU A 91 -35.56 -23.49 -16.07
CA LEU A 91 -36.23 -23.55 -14.77
C LEU A 91 -35.21 -23.57 -13.63
N LEU A 92 -34.14 -24.36 -13.74
CA LEU A 92 -33.04 -24.36 -12.79
C LEU A 92 -32.41 -22.97 -12.74
N TYR A 93 -32.02 -22.40 -13.88
CA TYR A 93 -31.47 -21.05 -13.96
C TYR A 93 -32.38 -20.00 -13.33
N ASN A 94 -33.68 -20.01 -13.63
CA ASN A 94 -34.64 -19.06 -13.03
C ASN A 94 -34.91 -19.34 -11.54
N SER A 95 -34.82 -20.60 -11.09
CA SER A 95 -34.95 -20.94 -9.66
C SER A 95 -33.67 -20.67 -8.85
N LEU A 96 -32.51 -20.71 -9.50
CA LEU A 96 -31.19 -20.40 -8.95
C LEU A 96 -30.80 -18.93 -9.17
N ALA A 97 -31.49 -18.21 -10.06
CA ALA A 97 -31.37 -16.77 -10.23
C ALA A 97 -31.89 -16.12 -8.94
N THR A 98 -30.96 -15.89 -8.03
CA THR A 98 -31.22 -15.32 -6.72
C THR A 98 -31.88 -13.96 -6.89
N VAL A 99 -33.08 -13.81 -6.35
CA VAL A 99 -33.57 -12.48 -5.96
C VAL A 99 -32.59 -11.98 -4.91
N SER A 100 -31.77 -10.99 -5.25
CA SER A 100 -30.93 -10.30 -4.26
C SER A 100 -31.86 -9.58 -3.30
N ILE A 101 -32.06 -10.14 -2.11
CA ILE A 101 -32.74 -9.41 -1.04
C ILE A 101 -31.73 -8.36 -0.55
N THR A 102 -32.00 -7.11 -0.92
CA THR A 102 -31.25 -5.95 -0.42
C THR A 102 -31.89 -5.52 0.90
N GLU A 103 -31.30 -5.95 2.01
CA GLU A 103 -31.62 -5.36 3.30
C GLU A 103 -30.99 -3.96 3.37
N THR A 104 -31.82 -2.94 3.63
CA THR A 104 -31.40 -1.54 3.74
C THR A 104 -31.52 -1.06 5.17
N ILE A 105 -30.38 -0.74 5.80
CA ILE A 105 -30.34 -0.11 7.12
C ILE A 105 -30.13 1.39 6.91
N LYS A 106 -31.04 2.22 7.42
CA LYS A 106 -30.95 3.67 7.28
C LYS A 106 -30.01 4.24 8.33
N SER A 107 -29.06 5.07 7.90
CA SER A 107 -28.13 5.80 8.76
C SER A 107 -27.46 4.91 9.82
N PRO A 108 -26.67 3.90 9.38
CA PRO A 108 -26.01 2.97 10.29
C PRO A 108 -25.09 3.70 11.28
N SER A 109 -25.02 3.18 12.51
CA SER A 109 -23.99 3.61 13.47
C SER A 109 -22.62 3.05 13.10
N PHE A 110 -21.54 3.65 13.63
CA PHE A 110 -20.18 3.17 13.39
C PHE A 110 -19.99 1.70 13.80
N ASP A 111 -20.44 1.33 15.00
CA ASP A 111 -20.33 -0.04 15.51
C ASP A 111 -21.13 -1.03 14.65
N GLU A 112 -22.32 -0.62 14.18
CA GLU A 112 -23.16 -1.45 13.32
C GLU A 112 -22.53 -1.68 11.94
N TYR A 113 -21.89 -0.65 11.38
CA TYR A 113 -21.14 -0.79 10.14
C TYR A 113 -19.94 -1.73 10.30
N GLU A 114 -19.13 -1.57 11.35
CA GLU A 114 -17.96 -2.43 11.55
C GLU A 114 -18.37 -3.91 11.71
N GLN A 115 -19.40 -4.20 12.51
CA GLN A 115 -19.93 -5.56 12.65
C GLN A 115 -20.43 -6.16 11.33
N LEU A 116 -21.11 -5.37 10.50
CA LEU A 116 -21.62 -5.83 9.21
C LEU A 116 -20.52 -5.95 8.16
N TYR A 117 -19.51 -5.10 8.20
CA TYR A 117 -18.35 -5.14 7.32
C TYR A 117 -17.50 -6.39 7.58
N GLU A 118 -17.34 -6.80 8.84
CA GLU A 118 -16.68 -8.08 9.17
C GLU A 118 -17.39 -9.28 8.53
N LYS A 119 -18.74 -9.23 8.45
CA LYS A 119 -19.55 -10.32 7.94
C LYS A 119 -19.69 -10.32 6.41
N TYR A 120 -19.71 -9.14 5.79
CA TYR A 120 -20.00 -8.96 4.36
C TYR A 120 -19.04 -7.98 3.65
N PRO A 121 -17.70 -8.17 3.74
CA PRO A 121 -16.73 -7.16 3.32
C PRO A 121 -16.74 -6.83 1.82
N GLN A 122 -17.24 -7.74 0.98
CA GLN A 122 -17.25 -7.58 -0.49
C GLN A 122 -18.59 -7.10 -1.07
N THR A 123 -19.69 -7.21 -0.32
CA THR A 123 -21.04 -6.91 -0.83
C THR A 123 -21.71 -5.77 -0.08
N LEU A 124 -21.10 -5.29 1.00
CA LEU A 124 -21.58 -4.15 1.77
C LEU A 124 -21.22 -2.84 1.05
N THR A 125 -22.24 -2.05 0.72
CA THR A 125 -22.04 -0.71 0.13
C THR A 125 -22.76 0.32 1.00
N CYS A 126 -22.08 1.42 1.30
CA CYS A 126 -22.64 2.49 2.10
C CYS A 126 -22.29 3.86 1.50
N PRO A 127 -23.18 4.52 0.75
CA PRO A 127 -22.94 5.86 0.23
C PRO A 127 -22.76 6.90 1.35
N CYS A 128 -21.77 7.76 1.17
CA CYS A 128 -21.52 8.93 2.02
C CYS A 128 -22.44 10.09 1.60
N LYS A 129 -23.00 10.81 2.57
CA LYS A 129 -23.67 12.08 2.32
C LYS A 129 -22.68 13.22 2.09
N LYS A 130 -21.55 13.20 2.80
CA LYS A 130 -20.45 14.17 2.64
C LYS A 130 -19.26 13.45 2.01
N ILE A 131 -18.95 13.81 0.76
CA ILE A 131 -17.94 13.13 -0.06
C ILE A 131 -16.53 13.70 0.17
N LEU A 132 -16.45 14.97 0.58
CA LEU A 132 -15.20 15.71 0.78
C LEU A 132 -14.99 15.93 2.27
N ILE A 133 -13.86 15.47 2.81
CA ILE A 133 -13.53 15.55 4.23
C ILE A 133 -12.11 16.10 4.36
N ASP A 134 -11.95 17.23 5.02
CA ASP A 134 -10.63 17.85 5.21
C ASP A 134 -9.73 16.94 6.04
N TYR A 135 -8.46 16.81 5.65
CA TYR A 135 -7.51 15.92 6.34
C TYR A 135 -7.33 16.29 7.81
N GLU A 136 -7.41 17.58 8.16
CA GLU A 136 -7.34 18.07 9.54
C GLU A 136 -8.31 17.36 10.51
N HIS A 137 -9.47 16.89 10.01
CA HIS A 137 -10.46 16.20 10.85
C HIS A 137 -10.22 14.70 11.00
N ILE A 138 -9.28 14.12 10.26
CA ILE A 138 -9.13 12.66 10.16
C ILE A 138 -7.68 12.19 10.27
N LEU A 139 -6.73 13.12 10.30
CA LEU A 139 -5.31 12.87 10.28
C LEU A 139 -4.58 13.88 11.14
N ASP A 140 -3.64 13.39 11.94
CA ASP A 140 -2.76 14.21 12.75
C ASP A 140 -1.31 13.84 12.46
N ILE A 141 -0.43 14.84 12.37
CA ILE A 141 0.97 14.69 11.93
C ILE A 141 1.89 15.48 12.87
N HIS A 142 2.81 14.76 13.49
CA HIS A 142 3.81 15.31 14.39
C HIS A 142 5.23 15.04 13.88
N TYR A 143 6.15 15.94 14.21
CA TYR A 143 7.56 15.78 13.90
C TYR A 143 8.43 16.33 15.02
N GLU A 144 9.62 15.76 15.15
CA GLU A 144 10.68 16.26 16.02
C GLU A 144 11.93 16.55 15.19
N LEU A 145 12.54 17.71 15.41
CA LEU A 145 13.78 18.12 14.76
C LEU A 145 14.99 17.69 15.57
N HIS A 146 16.13 17.57 14.90
CA HIS A 146 17.42 17.26 15.50
C HIS A 146 17.74 18.23 16.63
N GLN A 147 18.24 17.70 17.75
CA GLN A 147 18.48 18.42 19.01
C GLN A 147 19.29 19.72 18.88
N VAL A 148 20.11 19.85 17.83
CA VAL A 148 20.84 21.10 17.55
C VAL A 148 19.88 22.29 17.36
N CYS A 149 18.71 22.06 16.76
CA CYS A 149 17.70 23.08 16.48
C CYS A 149 16.90 23.52 17.71
N THR A 150 17.19 22.97 18.89
CA THR A 150 16.66 23.42 20.19
C THR A 150 17.76 23.64 21.21
N SER A 151 19.03 23.50 20.80
CA SER A 151 20.20 23.61 21.67
C SER A 151 20.63 25.06 21.92
N THR A 152 21.50 25.25 22.91
CA THR A 152 22.15 26.56 23.17
C THR A 152 22.92 27.09 21.94
N PHE A 153 23.40 26.22 21.05
CA PHE A 153 24.23 26.60 19.89
C PHE A 153 23.51 27.37 18.80
N ILE A 154 22.18 27.45 18.84
CA ILE A 154 21.39 28.26 17.90
C ILE A 154 20.80 29.52 18.57
N THR A 155 21.28 29.89 19.76
CA THR A 155 20.77 31.03 20.52
C THR A 155 21.61 32.29 20.34
N ASN A 156 21.00 33.47 20.50
CA ASN A 156 21.70 34.76 20.50
C ASN A 156 22.82 34.82 21.55
N ALA A 157 22.64 34.18 22.71
CA ALA A 157 23.66 34.11 23.75
C ALA A 157 24.95 33.45 23.23
N TRP A 158 24.82 32.34 22.49
CA TRP A 158 25.95 31.67 21.86
C TRP A 158 26.60 32.53 20.75
N PHE A 159 25.80 33.19 19.92
CA PHE A 159 26.33 34.04 18.85
C PHE A 159 27.14 35.21 19.39
N ILE A 160 26.65 35.86 20.46
CA ILE A 160 27.33 36.96 21.14
C ILE A 160 28.60 36.46 21.83
N TYR A 161 28.53 35.30 22.50
CA TYR A 161 29.68 34.67 23.13
C TYR A 161 30.82 34.42 22.13
N LEU A 162 30.50 33.99 20.91
CA LEU A 162 31.48 33.83 19.84
C LEU A 162 31.94 35.15 19.21
N ALA A 163 31.07 36.17 19.16
CA ALA A 163 31.34 37.46 18.51
C ALA A 163 32.13 38.45 19.38
N HIS A 164 32.57 38.06 20.57
CA HIS A 164 33.43 38.86 21.45
C HIS A 164 34.89 38.34 21.46
N PRO A 165 35.64 38.45 20.35
CA PRO A 165 37.07 38.29 20.43
C PRO A 165 37.68 39.49 21.19
N ASP A 166 38.68 39.21 22.03
CA ASP A 166 39.52 40.22 22.67
C ASP A 166 39.96 41.31 21.66
N GLN A 167 39.53 42.55 21.89
CA GLN A 167 39.76 43.69 21.00
C GLN A 167 41.26 43.99 20.78
N ASN A 168 42.13 43.48 21.65
CA ASN A 168 43.58 43.70 21.55
C ASN A 168 44.29 42.69 20.66
N ASN A 169 43.66 41.56 20.33
CA ASN A 169 44.26 40.50 19.54
C ASN A 169 43.78 40.56 18.09
N LYS A 170 44.72 40.76 17.17
CA LYS A 170 44.43 40.60 15.73
C LYS A 170 44.05 39.15 15.47
N ILE A 171 42.96 38.91 14.76
CA ILE A 171 42.46 37.55 14.47
C ILE A 171 42.49 37.32 12.96
N SER A 172 42.89 36.12 12.56
CA SER A 172 42.87 35.72 11.15
C SER A 172 41.42 35.59 10.68
N TYR A 173 41.12 36.06 9.48
CA TYR A 173 39.81 35.85 8.84
C TYR A 173 39.47 34.35 8.62
N ARG A 174 40.46 33.45 8.78
CA ARG A 174 40.29 31.98 8.73
C ARG A 174 39.97 31.35 10.09
N ASP A 175 40.00 32.14 11.15
CA ASP A 175 39.88 31.69 12.54
C ASP A 175 38.43 31.37 12.91
N PHE A 176 38.24 30.33 13.73
CA PHE A 176 36.93 30.00 14.29
C PHE A 176 36.32 31.18 15.06
N ARG A 177 37.11 31.98 15.76
CA ARG A 177 36.61 33.17 16.50
C ARG A 177 36.07 34.25 15.57
N TRP A 178 36.52 34.28 14.32
CA TRP A 178 36.00 35.19 13.30
C TRP A 178 34.72 34.63 12.65
N LEU A 179 34.74 33.35 12.25
CA LEU A 179 33.68 32.76 11.44
C LEU A 179 32.54 32.16 12.28
N GLY A 180 32.81 31.76 13.52
CA GLY A 180 31.94 30.90 14.32
C GLY A 180 30.57 31.51 14.59
N SER A 181 30.50 32.80 14.96
CA SER A 181 29.20 33.45 15.21
C SER A 181 28.30 33.39 13.98
N SER A 182 28.83 33.78 12.82
CA SER A 182 28.11 33.71 11.54
C SER A 182 27.74 32.27 11.19
N THR A 183 28.62 31.30 11.43
CA THR A 183 28.36 29.88 11.14
C THR A 183 27.16 29.36 11.92
N PHE A 184 27.08 29.66 13.21
CA PHE A 184 25.96 29.24 14.05
C PHE A 184 24.67 30.03 13.81
N GLN A 185 24.78 31.31 13.44
CA GLN A 185 23.63 32.07 12.95
C GLN A 185 23.04 31.46 11.67
N ALA A 186 23.89 31.07 10.72
CA ALA A 186 23.45 30.40 9.50
C ALA A 186 22.83 29.01 9.80
N LEU A 187 23.36 28.26 10.76
CA LEU A 187 22.75 27.00 11.23
C LEU A 187 21.37 27.24 11.85
N ASN A 188 21.21 28.28 12.67
CA ASN A 188 19.91 28.66 13.22
C ASN A 188 18.92 29.03 12.11
N SER A 189 19.34 29.82 11.11
CA SER A 189 18.49 30.15 9.96
C SER A 189 18.04 28.91 9.20
N LEU A 190 18.90 27.88 9.06
CA LEU A 190 18.52 26.61 8.45
C LEU A 190 17.51 25.83 9.29
N CYS A 191 17.70 25.75 10.61
CA CYS A 191 16.74 25.15 11.53
C CYS A 191 15.36 25.84 11.45
N GLN A 192 15.36 27.18 11.44
CA GLN A 192 14.13 27.97 11.31
C GLN A 192 13.45 27.76 9.95
N LEU A 193 14.23 27.76 8.86
CA LEU A 193 13.70 27.55 7.52
C LEU A 193 13.10 26.16 7.36
N VAL A 194 13.79 25.12 7.85
CA VAL A 194 13.29 23.74 7.88
C VAL A 194 11.98 23.67 8.68
N HIS A 195 11.96 24.25 9.88
CA HIS A 195 10.78 24.27 10.73
C HIS A 195 9.59 24.90 10.02
N GLN A 196 9.77 26.10 9.46
CA GLN A 196 8.72 26.83 8.74
C GLN A 196 8.26 26.06 7.49
N THR A 197 9.19 25.49 6.74
CA THR A 197 8.89 24.69 5.54
C THR A 197 7.98 23.50 5.88
N ILE A 198 8.27 22.79 6.97
CA ILE A 198 7.44 21.67 7.43
C ILE A 198 6.07 22.17 7.90
N LEU A 199 6.02 23.24 8.70
CA LEU A 199 4.77 23.82 9.19
C LEU A 199 3.84 24.24 8.04
N ASP A 200 4.35 25.01 7.09
CA ASP A 200 3.57 25.53 5.96
C ASP A 200 3.06 24.39 5.08
N SER A 201 3.95 23.43 4.77
CA SER A 201 3.59 22.28 3.94
C SER A 201 2.59 21.36 4.63
N ARG A 202 2.74 21.14 5.95
CA ARG A 202 1.77 20.38 6.75
C ARG A 202 0.41 21.07 6.77
N GLN A 203 0.39 22.38 7.02
CA GLN A 203 -0.85 23.15 7.06
C GLN A 203 -1.57 23.11 5.70
N GLN A 204 -0.83 23.36 4.61
CA GLN A 204 -1.39 23.25 3.25
C GLN A 204 -1.91 21.85 2.96
N PHE A 205 -1.20 20.81 3.40
CA PHE A 205 -1.63 19.44 3.24
C PHE A 205 -2.90 19.12 4.02
N LEU A 206 -3.01 19.56 5.27
CA LEU A 206 -4.17 19.29 6.13
C LEU A 206 -5.45 20.00 5.65
N TYR A 207 -5.33 21.10 4.92
CA TYR A 207 -6.45 21.75 4.22
C TYR A 207 -6.92 21.02 2.96
N ASN A 208 -6.16 20.06 2.45
CA ASN A 208 -6.64 19.25 1.34
C ASN A 208 -7.72 18.28 1.82
N GLN A 209 -8.49 17.75 0.86
CA GLN A 209 -9.66 16.93 1.14
C GLN A 209 -9.44 15.48 0.74
N TYR A 210 -9.82 14.58 1.64
CA TYR A 210 -10.05 13.19 1.36
C TYR A 210 -11.39 13.02 0.63
N ILE A 211 -11.39 12.27 -0.49
CA ILE A 211 -12.56 12.10 -1.35
C ILE A 211 -13.06 10.66 -1.24
N SER A 212 -14.32 10.49 -0.85
CA SER A 212 -14.93 9.18 -0.69
C SER A 212 -16.44 9.22 -0.93
N ILE A 213 -16.89 8.51 -1.97
CA ILE A 213 -18.30 8.47 -2.38
C ILE A 213 -19.08 7.43 -1.55
N THR A 214 -18.39 6.39 -1.11
CA THR A 214 -18.91 5.32 -0.25
C THR A 214 -17.94 5.11 0.89
N VAL A 215 -18.42 4.75 2.08
CA VAL A 215 -17.57 4.45 3.25
C VAL A 215 -16.43 3.53 2.83
N THR A 216 -15.22 4.08 2.85
CA THR A 216 -13.97 3.38 2.57
C THR A 216 -13.67 2.48 3.75
N SER A 217 -13.26 1.23 3.52
CA SER A 217 -12.86 0.34 4.61
C SER A 217 -11.64 0.85 5.36
N ARG A 218 -11.55 0.53 6.66
CA ARG A 218 -10.45 0.96 7.54
C ARG A 218 -9.07 0.72 6.93
N ASN A 219 -8.82 -0.50 6.44
CA ASN A 219 -7.54 -0.87 5.85
C ASN A 219 -7.20 -0.03 4.61
N LEU A 220 -8.18 0.22 3.74
CA LEU A 220 -7.97 1.02 2.53
C LEU A 220 -7.78 2.50 2.86
N PHE A 221 -8.55 3.01 3.83
CA PHE A 221 -8.40 4.36 4.36
C PHE A 221 -7.01 4.60 4.94
N GLU A 222 -6.54 3.74 5.84
CA GLU A 222 -5.19 3.83 6.42
C GLU A 222 -4.09 3.70 5.38
N PHE A 223 -4.26 2.80 4.40
CA PHE A 223 -3.31 2.64 3.30
C PHE A 223 -3.21 3.89 2.42
N GLN A 224 -4.34 4.52 2.08
CA GLN A 224 -4.39 5.75 1.31
C GLN A 224 -3.74 6.91 2.09
N LEU A 225 -4.11 7.09 3.37
CA LEU A 225 -3.51 8.13 4.23
C LEU A 225 -2.00 7.96 4.35
N ARG A 226 -1.52 6.73 4.59
CA ARG A 226 -0.08 6.43 4.63
C ARG A 226 0.62 6.84 3.34
N THR A 227 0.00 6.55 2.19
CA THR A 227 0.55 6.90 0.88
C THR A 227 0.62 8.41 0.71
N PHE A 228 -0.42 9.15 1.10
CA PHE A 228 -0.43 10.61 1.02
C PHE A 228 0.58 11.26 1.96
N VAL A 229 0.73 10.77 3.20
CA VAL A 229 1.75 11.25 4.15
C VAL A 229 3.17 10.96 3.64
N GLN A 230 3.40 9.80 3.01
CA GLN A 230 4.68 9.47 2.38
C GLN A 230 5.00 10.41 1.21
N GLN A 231 4.00 10.71 0.38
CA GLN A 231 4.13 11.67 -0.72
C GLN A 231 4.42 13.08 -0.21
N LEU A 232 3.73 13.52 0.84
CA LEU A 232 4.01 14.79 1.51
C LEU A 232 5.48 14.85 1.96
N LYS A 233 5.94 13.87 2.74
CA LYS A 233 7.31 13.82 3.24
C LYS A 233 8.34 13.90 2.11
N SER A 234 8.16 13.10 1.07
CA SER A 234 9.06 13.09 -0.11
C SER A 234 9.04 14.42 -0.85
N SER A 235 7.85 15.00 -1.07
CA SER A 235 7.72 16.26 -1.79
C SER A 235 8.36 17.42 -1.03
N ILE A 236 8.14 17.55 0.28
CA ILE A 236 8.75 18.62 1.08
C ILE A 236 10.27 18.51 1.05
N THR A 237 10.79 17.29 1.26
CA THR A 237 12.24 17.03 1.28
C THR A 237 12.88 17.39 -0.06
N ASN A 238 12.32 16.91 -1.16
CA ASN A 238 12.85 17.17 -2.50
C ASN A 238 12.79 18.66 -2.86
N ASN A 239 11.68 19.32 -2.55
CA ASN A 239 11.52 20.76 -2.83
C ASN A 239 12.53 21.60 -2.03
N PHE A 240 12.72 21.28 -0.74
CA PHE A 240 13.68 21.99 0.10
C PHE A 240 15.12 21.84 -0.41
N VAL A 241 15.54 20.60 -0.71
CA VAL A 241 16.89 20.33 -1.24
C VAL A 241 17.08 21.02 -2.59
N PHE A 242 16.09 20.96 -3.47
CA PHE A 242 16.12 21.65 -4.76
C PHE A 242 16.27 23.17 -4.61
N SER A 243 15.49 23.79 -3.72
CA SER A 243 15.60 25.23 -3.44
C SER A 243 16.96 25.60 -2.86
N LEU A 244 17.51 24.77 -1.95
CA LEU A 244 18.83 24.97 -1.39
C LEU A 244 19.92 24.91 -2.48
N ASP A 245 19.88 23.91 -3.36
CA ASP A 245 20.84 23.75 -4.45
C ASP A 245 20.74 24.88 -5.47
N LEU A 246 19.53 25.36 -5.76
CA LEU A 246 19.33 26.52 -6.63
C LEU A 246 20.01 27.77 -6.05
N VAL A 247 19.82 28.05 -4.75
CA VAL A 247 20.45 29.20 -4.09
C VAL A 247 21.97 29.07 -4.10
N ARG A 248 22.50 27.88 -3.78
CA ARG A 248 23.95 27.62 -3.75
C ARG A 248 24.59 27.81 -5.13
N ASN A 249 24.02 27.18 -6.16
CA ASN A 249 24.51 27.25 -7.52
C ASN A 249 24.41 28.67 -8.09
N SER A 250 23.30 29.36 -7.82
CA SER A 250 23.12 30.75 -8.23
C SER A 250 24.13 31.68 -7.54
N THR A 251 24.34 31.52 -6.23
CA THR A 251 25.31 32.33 -5.46
C THR A 251 26.72 32.20 -6.03
N HIS A 252 27.14 30.98 -6.33
CA HIS A 252 28.47 30.72 -6.89
C HIS A 252 28.61 31.20 -8.33
N THR A 253 27.64 30.90 -9.20
CA THR A 253 27.69 31.25 -10.63
C THR A 253 27.70 32.77 -10.84
N ASN A 254 27.04 33.52 -9.96
CA ASN A 254 27.06 34.98 -9.98
C ASN A 254 28.35 35.58 -9.37
N GLY A 255 29.26 34.76 -8.85
CA GLY A 255 30.51 35.23 -8.25
C GLY A 255 30.31 36.17 -7.06
N LEU A 256 29.22 36.00 -6.29
CA LEU A 256 28.87 36.93 -5.22
C LEU A 256 29.96 36.96 -4.16
N TYR A 257 30.43 38.16 -3.80
CA TYR A 257 31.45 38.35 -2.77
C TYR A 257 30.91 37.98 -1.38
N SER A 258 31.61 37.11 -0.64
CA SER A 258 31.26 36.78 0.74
C SER A 258 31.66 37.93 1.65
N ALA A 259 30.72 38.43 2.46
CA ALA A 259 31.02 39.45 3.47
C ALA A 259 32.00 38.97 4.57
N LEU A 260 32.36 37.69 4.57
CA LEU A 260 33.33 37.08 5.49
C LEU A 260 34.72 36.91 4.85
N ASP A 261 34.92 37.40 3.62
CA ASP A 261 36.16 37.29 2.84
C ASP A 261 36.62 35.84 2.64
N THR A 262 35.67 34.91 2.63
CA THR A 262 35.92 33.46 2.58
C THR A 262 36.06 32.90 1.16
N ASN A 263 35.60 33.63 0.14
CA ASN A 263 35.70 33.24 -1.28
C ASN A 263 36.69 34.09 -2.08
N TYR A 264 36.78 35.40 -1.83
CA TYR A 264 37.71 36.30 -2.47
C TYR A 264 38.34 37.23 -1.44
N ARG A 265 39.60 37.61 -1.66
CA ARG A 265 40.28 38.68 -0.89
C ARG A 265 40.41 39.92 -1.75
N LEU A 266 40.20 41.06 -1.13
CA LEU A 266 40.47 42.36 -1.71
C LEU A 266 41.84 42.85 -1.24
N PHE A 267 42.67 43.30 -2.17
CA PHE A 267 43.99 43.87 -1.88
C PHE A 267 44.09 45.25 -2.50
N LEU A 268 44.60 46.19 -1.72
CA LEU A 268 44.88 47.54 -2.21
C LEU A 268 46.28 47.58 -2.81
N VAL A 269 46.36 47.87 -4.11
CA VAL A 269 47.64 48.03 -4.79
C VAL A 269 48.06 49.49 -4.67
N VAL A 270 48.90 49.76 -3.66
CA VAL A 270 49.30 51.11 -3.20
C VAL A 270 49.91 51.95 -4.32
N SER A 271 50.54 51.34 -5.33
CA SER A 271 51.17 52.07 -6.44
C SER A 271 50.16 52.68 -7.42
N ASN A 272 48.94 52.16 -7.53
CA ASN A 272 48.01 52.48 -8.62
C ASN A 272 46.58 52.84 -8.19
N THR A 273 46.31 53.02 -6.90
CA THR A 273 44.98 53.42 -6.36
C THR A 273 43.79 52.54 -6.77
N PHE A 274 44.02 51.29 -7.21
CA PHE A 274 42.96 50.34 -7.51
C PHE A 274 42.94 49.17 -6.52
N ILE A 275 41.77 48.53 -6.41
CA ILE A 275 41.55 47.33 -5.60
C ILE A 275 41.58 46.12 -6.53
N GLU A 276 42.44 45.15 -6.23
CA GLU A 276 42.43 43.84 -6.89
C GLU A 276 41.68 42.83 -6.04
N SER A 277 41.00 41.89 -6.69
CA SER A 277 40.38 40.74 -6.04
C SER A 277 41.07 39.45 -6.47
N GLY A 278 41.43 38.59 -5.52
CA GLY A 278 41.96 37.25 -5.79
C GLY A 278 41.12 36.17 -5.10
N PRO A 279 40.83 35.03 -5.76
CA PRO A 279 40.07 33.96 -5.14
C PRO A 279 40.85 33.33 -3.97
N ILE A 280 40.13 32.91 -2.94
CA ILE A 280 40.70 32.13 -1.85
C ILE A 280 41.06 30.74 -2.35
N MET A 281 42.28 30.31 -2.01
CA MET A 281 42.77 28.95 -2.22
C MET A 281 42.61 28.12 -0.95
N TYR A 282 41.81 27.06 -1.04
CA TYR A 282 41.67 26.03 -0.01
C TYR A 282 42.68 24.88 -0.23
N PRO A 283 42.91 24.00 0.78
CA PRO A 283 43.80 22.85 0.65
C PRO A 283 43.55 22.02 -0.62
N LYS A 284 44.61 21.34 -1.10
CA LYS A 284 44.61 20.58 -2.37
C LYS A 284 44.40 21.43 -3.63
N ASN A 285 44.90 22.68 -3.62
CA ASN A 285 44.82 23.62 -4.75
C ASN A 285 43.38 23.85 -5.25
N CYS A 286 42.45 24.13 -4.33
CA CYS A 286 41.04 24.32 -4.64
C CYS A 286 40.68 25.83 -4.60
N PRO A 287 40.62 26.53 -5.75
CA PRO A 287 40.17 27.92 -5.82
C PRO A 287 38.64 28.04 -5.78
N CYS A 288 38.14 29.01 -5.01
CA CYS A 288 36.72 29.33 -4.94
C CYS A 288 36.07 29.83 -6.23
N GLU A 289 36.89 30.28 -7.19
CA GLU A 289 36.41 30.66 -8.53
C GLU A 289 35.97 29.44 -9.35
N VAL A 290 36.59 28.28 -9.12
CA VAL A 290 36.34 27.07 -9.92
C VAL A 290 35.32 26.15 -9.26
N SER A 291 35.30 26.09 -7.93
CA SER A 291 34.37 25.23 -7.21
C SER A 291 33.88 25.87 -5.91
N PRO A 292 32.56 25.87 -5.64
CA PRO A 292 32.02 26.39 -4.39
C PRO A 292 32.27 25.45 -3.21
N THR A 293 32.48 24.15 -3.49
CA THR A 293 32.66 23.12 -2.46
C THR A 293 34.08 23.11 -1.88
N CYS A 294 34.98 23.94 -2.39
CA CYS A 294 36.32 24.10 -1.83
C CYS A 294 36.25 24.46 -0.34
N SER A 295 36.87 23.63 0.49
CA SER A 295 36.82 23.74 1.94
C SER A 295 38.13 23.32 2.59
N GLY A 296 38.25 23.66 3.87
CA GLY A 296 39.31 23.18 4.75
C GLY A 296 38.85 23.18 6.19
N PRO A 297 39.64 22.58 7.09
CA PRO A 297 39.30 22.56 8.51
C PRO A 297 39.19 23.98 9.06
N LEU A 298 38.19 24.19 9.91
CA LEU A 298 38.08 25.41 10.71
C LEU A 298 38.88 25.23 11.99
N ALA A 299 39.69 26.22 12.31
CA ALA A 299 40.65 26.14 13.42
C ALA A 299 40.81 27.49 14.10
N ILE A 300 41.33 27.46 15.31
CA ILE A 300 41.94 28.59 15.98
C ILE A 300 43.36 28.74 15.43
N TYR A 301 43.70 29.94 14.97
CA TYR A 301 45.00 30.27 14.42
C TYR A 301 45.75 31.25 15.33
N ASN A 302 47.06 31.07 15.41
CA ASN A 302 47.94 32.13 15.89
C ASN A 302 48.07 33.19 14.79
N PHE A 303 47.83 34.45 15.12
CA PHE A 303 47.85 35.54 14.14
C PHE A 303 49.26 35.79 13.58
N SER A 304 50.29 35.65 14.42
CA SER A 304 51.66 36.05 14.06
C SER A 304 52.27 35.16 12.96
N ASP A 305 51.97 33.86 12.98
CA ASP A 305 52.56 32.88 12.07
C ASP A 305 51.53 32.10 11.24
N SER A 306 50.23 32.38 11.43
CA SER A 306 49.11 31.68 10.77
C SER A 306 49.11 30.16 10.97
N THR A 307 49.71 29.66 12.05
CA THR A 307 49.70 28.22 12.38
C THR A 307 48.41 27.85 13.12
N PRO A 308 47.82 26.67 12.82
CA PRO A 308 46.63 26.20 13.53
C PRO A 308 47.02 25.69 14.93
N VAL A 309 46.48 26.30 15.97
CA VAL A 309 46.71 25.92 17.39
C VAL A 309 45.70 24.87 17.86
N PHE A 310 44.47 24.96 17.34
CA PHE A 310 43.41 24.00 17.62
C PHE A 310 42.47 23.88 16.42
N VAL A 311 42.47 22.72 15.78
CA VAL A 311 41.47 22.39 14.75
C VAL A 311 40.20 21.99 15.47
N VAL A 312 39.08 22.64 15.15
CA VAL A 312 37.77 22.31 15.73
C VAL A 312 37.24 21.07 15.02
N PRO A 313 37.18 19.90 15.70
CA PRO A 313 36.73 18.65 15.09
C PRO A 313 35.36 18.81 14.43
N GLY A 314 35.23 18.28 13.22
CA GLY A 314 34.01 18.34 12.42
C GLY A 314 33.74 19.65 11.70
N MET A 315 34.32 20.77 12.15
CA MET A 315 33.98 22.08 11.59
C MET A 315 34.86 22.44 10.39
N HIS A 316 34.23 22.98 9.37
CA HIS A 316 34.87 23.40 8.14
C HIS A 316 34.67 24.90 7.88
N ARG A 317 35.58 25.47 7.11
CA ARG A 317 35.41 26.73 6.40
C ARG A 317 35.48 26.46 4.90
N ALA A 318 34.72 27.21 4.12
CA ALA A 318 34.60 27.05 2.69
C ALA A 318 34.38 28.40 2.01
N CYS A 319 34.28 28.42 0.69
CA CYS A 319 34.05 29.63 -0.09
C CYS A 319 32.84 30.43 0.43
N TYR A 320 31.75 29.73 0.73
CA TYR A 320 30.55 30.30 1.33
C TYR A 320 30.23 29.61 2.66
N ILE A 321 29.54 30.33 3.54
CA ILE A 321 29.17 29.81 4.86
C ILE A 321 28.25 28.60 4.78
N ILE A 322 27.38 28.55 3.77
CA ILE A 322 26.50 27.40 3.54
C ILE A 322 27.33 26.17 3.14
N GLU A 323 28.33 26.32 2.27
CA GLU A 323 29.22 25.22 1.88
C GLU A 323 30.07 24.74 3.06
N ALA A 324 30.47 25.66 3.94
CA ALA A 324 31.19 25.35 5.17
C ALA A 324 30.31 24.52 6.11
N LEU A 325 29.07 24.94 6.33
CA LEU A 325 28.10 24.21 7.16
C LEU A 325 27.80 22.83 6.61
N LEU A 326 27.46 22.72 5.32
CA LEU A 326 27.07 21.46 4.69
C LEU A 326 28.15 20.37 4.79
N GLN A 327 29.42 20.77 4.80
CA GLN A 327 30.57 19.87 4.96
C GLN A 327 30.94 19.63 6.43
N SER A 328 30.41 20.43 7.35
CA SER A 328 30.70 20.31 8.77
C SER A 328 29.86 19.20 9.43
N THR A 329 30.40 18.63 10.49
CA THR A 329 29.70 17.79 11.47
C THR A 329 29.63 18.53 12.81
N LEU A 330 28.85 18.02 13.76
CA LEU A 330 28.71 18.60 15.10
C LEU A 330 29.52 17.84 16.16
N GLU A 331 30.48 17.01 15.75
CA GLU A 331 31.17 16.07 16.64
C GLU A 331 31.84 16.73 17.86
N CYS A 332 32.44 17.92 17.70
CA CYS A 332 33.00 18.66 18.83
C CYS A 332 31.92 19.08 19.83
N PHE A 333 30.71 19.39 19.36
CA PHE A 333 29.60 19.90 20.16
C PHE A 333 28.87 18.81 20.96
N TYR A 334 29.12 17.54 20.66
CA TYR A 334 28.75 16.40 21.50
C TYR A 334 29.80 16.09 22.58
N ASN A 335 31.04 16.59 22.43
CA ASN A 335 32.16 16.22 23.29
C ASN A 335 32.51 17.35 24.26
N HIS A 336 32.29 17.10 25.56
CA HIS A 336 32.55 18.08 26.62
C HIS A 336 34.01 18.57 26.66
N ALA A 337 34.99 17.67 26.51
CA ALA A 337 36.40 18.05 26.51
C ALA A 337 36.77 18.91 25.29
N CYS A 338 36.16 18.64 24.14
CA CYS A 338 36.34 19.44 22.93
C CYS A 338 35.79 20.86 23.12
N LEU A 339 34.57 20.98 23.64
CA LEU A 339 33.96 22.27 23.95
C LEU A 339 34.76 23.06 24.97
N GLN A 340 35.21 22.44 26.07
CA GLN A 340 36.05 23.11 27.06
C GLN A 340 37.36 23.62 26.44
N ARG A 341 37.99 22.82 25.58
CA ARG A 341 39.19 23.26 24.86
C ARG A 341 38.89 24.42 23.91
N LEU A 342 37.78 24.37 23.18
CA LEU A 342 37.36 25.48 22.31
C LEU A 342 37.11 26.76 23.11
N GLN A 343 36.40 26.65 24.24
CA GLN A 343 36.11 27.78 25.13
C GLN A 343 37.38 28.44 25.69
N SER A 344 38.45 27.69 25.93
CA SER A 344 39.72 28.26 26.41
C SER A 344 40.35 29.28 25.45
N TYR A 345 39.98 29.27 24.17
CA TYR A 345 40.42 30.25 23.17
C TYR A 345 39.44 31.41 22.97
N ILE A 346 38.21 31.29 23.49
CA ILE A 346 37.16 32.30 23.38
C ILE A 346 37.20 33.13 24.66
N LEU A 347 37.86 34.28 24.59
CA LEU A 347 38.02 35.21 25.71
C LEU A 347 36.75 36.08 25.87
N SER A 348 35.64 35.47 26.31
CA SER A 348 34.41 36.21 26.59
C SER A 348 34.24 36.42 28.10
N GLU A 349 33.99 37.67 28.51
CA GLU A 349 33.70 38.04 29.90
C GLU A 349 32.32 37.57 30.37
N VAL A 350 31.48 37.07 29.46
CA VAL A 350 30.12 36.62 29.75
C VAL A 350 30.11 35.10 29.92
N PRO A 351 30.03 34.58 31.16
CA PRO A 351 29.86 33.15 31.37
C PRO A 351 28.47 32.73 30.87
N ILE A 352 28.43 31.83 29.88
CA ILE A 352 27.21 31.17 29.43
C ILE A 352 27.25 29.68 29.80
N GLY A 353 26.12 29.15 30.27
CA GLY A 353 25.96 27.73 30.54
C GLY A 353 25.89 26.94 29.23
N ILE A 354 27.04 26.59 28.66
CA ILE A 354 27.12 25.75 27.46
C ILE A 354 26.92 24.30 27.86
N THR A 355 25.84 23.71 27.34
CA THR A 355 25.56 22.29 27.51
C THR A 355 25.90 21.58 26.20
N PRO A 356 26.75 20.54 26.21
CA PRO A 356 26.99 19.73 25.02
C PRO A 356 25.69 19.10 24.50
N LEU A 357 25.66 18.82 23.20
CA LEU A 357 24.63 17.96 22.62
C LEU A 357 24.71 16.56 23.27
N ASN A 358 23.55 15.95 23.46
CA ASN A 358 23.46 14.67 24.15
C ASN A 358 23.59 13.51 23.16
N ALA A 359 24.75 12.85 23.19
CA ALA A 359 25.07 11.68 22.37
C ALA A 359 24.28 10.42 22.77
N ALA A 360 23.68 10.39 23.96
CA ALA A 360 22.88 9.26 24.44
C ALA A 360 21.41 9.34 24.02
N LEU A 361 20.94 10.48 23.50
CA LEU A 361 19.61 10.57 22.89
C LEU A 361 19.56 9.67 21.66
N LYS A 362 18.45 8.95 21.50
CA LYS A 362 18.19 8.19 20.29
C LYS A 362 18.05 9.17 19.13
N SER A 363 18.96 9.11 18.18
CA SER A 363 18.94 9.91 16.96
C SER A 363 18.90 9.02 15.73
N SER A 364 18.22 9.48 14.70
CA SER A 364 18.25 8.91 13.35
C SER A 364 19.59 9.16 12.65
N TYR A 365 20.43 10.04 13.21
CA TYR A 365 21.71 10.46 12.66
C TYR A 365 22.89 10.02 13.54
N SER A 366 24.03 9.77 12.92
CA SER A 366 25.29 9.55 13.64
C SER A 366 25.92 10.87 14.07
N ILE A 367 26.75 10.85 15.12
CA ILE A 367 27.48 12.04 15.61
C ILE A 367 28.37 12.67 14.52
N ASN A 368 28.91 11.84 13.62
CA ASN A 368 29.73 12.27 12.47
C ASN A 368 28.92 12.53 11.20
N SER A 369 27.58 12.56 11.28
CA SER A 369 26.75 12.98 10.15
C SER A 369 27.00 14.46 9.84
N THR A 370 27.12 14.79 8.55
CA THR A 370 27.29 16.17 8.13
C THR A 370 25.96 16.92 8.22
N ILE A 371 26.01 18.25 8.34
CA ILE A 371 24.80 19.07 8.28
C ILE A 371 24.05 18.88 6.96
N LYS A 372 24.75 18.59 5.85
CA LYS A 372 24.10 18.18 4.60
C LYS A 372 23.25 16.93 4.78
N GLN A 373 23.77 15.87 5.41
CA GLN A 373 23.01 14.64 5.63
C GLN A 373 21.78 14.86 6.52
N LEU A 374 21.88 15.77 7.49
CA LEU A 374 20.73 16.20 8.28
C LEU A 374 19.70 16.91 7.37
N LEU A 375 20.12 17.92 6.62
CA LEU A 375 19.24 18.72 5.75
C LEU A 375 18.63 17.93 4.58
N ASP A 376 19.33 16.94 4.05
CA ASP A 376 18.83 16.02 3.02
C ASP A 376 17.58 15.24 3.50
N GLN A 377 17.31 15.24 4.81
CA GLN A 377 16.11 14.69 5.45
C GLN A 377 15.43 15.71 6.38
N LEU A 378 15.54 17.01 6.06
CA LEU A 378 14.94 18.13 6.80
C LEU A 378 15.27 18.14 8.30
N MET A 379 16.41 17.59 8.70
CA MET A 379 16.85 17.49 10.10
C MET A 379 15.81 16.81 11.02
N ILE A 380 14.96 15.94 10.48
CA ILE A 380 13.89 15.28 11.24
C ILE A 380 14.45 14.05 11.96
N GLU A 381 14.24 13.98 13.27
CA GLU A 381 14.54 12.80 14.08
C GLU A 381 13.43 11.77 13.99
N GLU A 382 12.19 12.23 14.17
CA GLU A 382 11.00 11.40 14.17
C GLU A 382 9.85 12.08 13.43
N TRP A 383 9.08 11.29 12.68
CA TRP A 383 7.87 11.72 12.00
C TRP A 383 6.77 10.71 12.30
N THR A 384 5.79 11.11 13.09
CA THR A 384 4.65 10.26 13.47
C THR A 384 3.36 10.83 12.90
N TRP A 385 2.42 9.95 12.63
CA TRP A 385 1.08 10.33 12.23
C TRP A 385 0.07 9.35 12.81
N SER A 386 -1.13 9.85 13.03
CA SER A 386 -2.26 9.03 13.48
C SER A 386 -3.50 9.37 12.64
N SER A 387 -4.33 8.37 12.39
CA SER A 387 -5.57 8.53 11.66
C SER A 387 -6.78 8.23 12.53
N HIS A 388 -7.85 9.00 12.33
CA HIS A 388 -9.07 8.92 13.12
C HIS A 388 -10.20 8.36 12.25
N TYR A 389 -10.24 7.03 12.08
CA TYR A 389 -11.20 6.37 11.20
C TYR A 389 -12.67 6.57 11.62
N GLU A 390 -12.96 6.57 12.91
CA GLU A 390 -14.31 6.86 13.42
C GLU A 390 -14.74 8.30 13.09
N GLN A 391 -13.82 9.26 13.21
CA GLN A 391 -14.09 10.65 12.83
C GLN A 391 -14.34 10.76 11.33
N TYR A 392 -13.60 10.02 10.51
CA TYR A 392 -13.85 9.90 9.06
C TYR A 392 -15.26 9.35 8.80
N TYR A 393 -15.64 8.25 9.43
CA TYR A 393 -16.96 7.62 9.26
C TYR A 393 -18.10 8.59 9.62
N ASN A 394 -17.97 9.26 10.77
CA ASN A 394 -18.93 10.25 11.24
C ASN A 394 -19.03 11.46 10.30
N HIS A 395 -17.92 11.90 9.71
CA HIS A 395 -17.90 12.96 8.71
C HIS A 395 -18.53 12.54 7.38
N CYS A 396 -18.29 11.31 6.92
CA CYS A 396 -18.89 10.74 5.71
C CYS A 396 -20.43 10.76 5.79
N ARG A 397 -21.00 10.61 6.99
CA ARG A 397 -22.45 10.60 7.25
C ARG A 397 -23.17 9.59 6.34
N PRO A 398 -22.99 8.29 6.60
CA PRO A 398 -23.57 7.23 5.78
C PRO A 398 -25.09 7.38 5.65
N VAL A 399 -25.60 7.27 4.42
CA VAL A 399 -27.04 7.47 4.13
C VAL A 399 -27.82 6.20 4.41
N ASP A 400 -27.54 5.16 3.62
CA ASP A 400 -28.18 3.85 3.70
C ASP A 400 -27.09 2.78 3.56
N LEU A 401 -27.27 1.64 4.21
CA LEU A 401 -26.39 0.48 4.12
C LEU A 401 -27.08 -0.59 3.28
N THR A 402 -26.54 -0.93 2.13
CA THR A 402 -27.05 -2.00 1.27
C THR A 402 -26.11 -3.19 1.36
N ALA A 403 -26.61 -4.31 1.89
CA ALA A 403 -25.95 -5.60 1.81
C ALA A 403 -26.63 -6.43 0.72
N SER A 404 -25.90 -6.70 -0.37
CA SER A 404 -26.37 -7.68 -1.35
C SER A 404 -26.05 -9.07 -0.81
N ILE A 405 -27.02 -9.72 -0.16
CA ILE A 405 -26.89 -11.12 0.28
C ILE A 405 -27.09 -12.01 -0.96
N GLY A 406 -26.11 -12.00 -1.85
CA GLY A 406 -26.05 -12.89 -3.01
C GLY A 406 -25.42 -14.21 -2.59
N LEU A 407 -26.16 -15.32 -2.74
CA LEU A 407 -25.72 -16.69 -2.48
C LEU A 407 -24.65 -17.13 -3.51
N LEU A 408 -23.49 -16.47 -3.54
CA LEU A 408 -22.25 -17.05 -4.05
C LEU A 408 -21.99 -18.43 -3.38
N GLY A 409 -22.50 -18.63 -2.16
CA GLY A 409 -22.56 -19.92 -1.49
C GLY A 409 -23.43 -20.97 -2.19
N GLY A 410 -24.53 -20.60 -2.85
CA GLY A 410 -25.47 -21.56 -3.46
C GLY A 410 -24.90 -22.19 -4.72
N LEU A 411 -24.32 -21.37 -5.60
CA LEU A 411 -23.64 -21.83 -6.82
C LEU A 411 -22.43 -22.71 -6.48
N VAL A 412 -21.61 -22.32 -5.51
CA VAL A 412 -20.45 -23.13 -5.06
C VAL A 412 -20.91 -24.43 -4.40
N THR A 413 -22.03 -24.43 -3.68
CA THR A 413 -22.57 -25.64 -3.03
C THR A 413 -23.16 -26.61 -4.06
N VAL A 414 -23.89 -26.10 -5.07
CA VAL A 414 -24.42 -26.91 -6.17
C VAL A 414 -23.30 -27.47 -7.05
N LEU A 415 -22.27 -26.68 -7.37
CA LEU A 415 -21.07 -27.16 -8.08
C LEU A 415 -20.34 -28.24 -7.28
N LYS A 416 -20.21 -28.09 -5.95
CA LYS A 416 -19.59 -29.10 -5.07
C LYS A 416 -20.38 -30.41 -4.99
N VAL A 417 -21.69 -30.40 -5.27
CA VAL A 417 -22.52 -31.62 -5.31
C VAL A 417 -22.55 -32.23 -6.71
N MET A 418 -22.67 -31.40 -7.75
CA MET A 418 -22.79 -31.84 -9.13
C MET A 418 -21.48 -32.38 -9.72
N ILE A 419 -20.34 -31.76 -9.40
CA ILE A 419 -19.03 -32.18 -9.95
C ILE A 419 -18.66 -33.60 -9.50
N PRO A 420 -18.76 -34.00 -8.22
CA PRO A 420 -18.49 -35.38 -7.80
C PRO A 420 -19.43 -36.41 -8.43
N LEU A 421 -20.72 -36.08 -8.58
CA LEU A 421 -21.71 -36.94 -9.24
C LEU A 421 -21.36 -37.17 -10.73
N LEU A 422 -20.94 -36.13 -11.43
CA LEU A 422 -20.48 -36.23 -12.82
C LEU A 422 -19.19 -37.05 -12.93
N VAL A 423 -18.25 -36.88 -12.00
CA VAL A 423 -17.00 -37.66 -11.97
C VAL A 423 -17.27 -39.14 -11.69
N GLN A 424 -18.17 -39.47 -10.76
CA GLN A 424 -18.56 -40.85 -10.47
C GLN A 424 -19.26 -41.51 -11.66
N LEU A 425 -20.15 -40.79 -12.35
CA LEU A 425 -20.79 -41.28 -13.58
C LEU A 425 -19.78 -41.54 -14.70
N GLN A 426 -18.78 -40.67 -14.84
CA GLN A 426 -17.73 -40.84 -15.85
C GLN A 426 -16.79 -42.00 -15.52
N GLN A 427 -16.51 -42.23 -14.24
CA GLN A 427 -15.75 -43.39 -13.77
C GLN A 427 -16.51 -44.71 -13.99
N GLU A 428 -17.81 -44.75 -13.70
CA GLU A 428 -18.70 -45.90 -14.00
C GLU A 428 -18.77 -46.22 -15.50
N LEU A 429 -18.85 -45.19 -16.36
CA LEU A 429 -18.86 -45.36 -17.81
C LEU A 429 -17.50 -45.85 -18.34
N ASN A 430 -16.39 -45.38 -17.77
CA ASN A 430 -15.05 -45.86 -18.11
C ASN A 430 -14.82 -47.30 -17.62
N PHE A 431 -15.33 -47.67 -16.44
CA PHE A 431 -15.27 -49.04 -15.91
C PHE A 431 -16.11 -50.03 -16.75
N LYS A 432 -17.29 -49.61 -17.22
CA LYS A 432 -18.09 -50.41 -18.17
C LYS A 432 -17.41 -50.55 -19.54
N ARG A 433 -16.71 -49.52 -20.02
CA ARG A 433 -15.87 -49.61 -21.24
C ARG A 433 -14.67 -50.55 -21.06
N SER A 434 -14.04 -50.61 -19.89
CA SER A 434 -12.93 -51.56 -19.65
C SER A 434 -13.39 -53.01 -19.51
N HIS A 435 -14.65 -53.27 -19.14
CA HIS A 435 -15.21 -54.63 -19.09
C HIS A 435 -15.89 -55.10 -20.38
N GLN A 436 -16.23 -54.20 -21.31
CA GLN A 436 -16.70 -54.58 -22.65
C GLN A 436 -15.58 -54.85 -23.66
N ASN A 437 -14.31 -54.68 -23.28
CA ASN A 437 -13.18 -54.99 -24.16
C ASN A 437 -12.06 -55.78 -23.46
N PRO A 438 -12.29 -57.04 -23.02
CA PRO A 438 -11.24 -57.92 -22.50
C PRO A 438 -10.40 -58.61 -23.60
N SER A 439 -10.40 -58.11 -24.84
CA SER A 439 -9.80 -58.83 -25.99
C SER A 439 -8.57 -58.19 -26.63
N SER A 440 -7.86 -57.28 -25.97
CA SER A 440 -6.55 -56.78 -26.47
C SER A 440 -5.36 -57.06 -25.54
N ASP A 441 -5.58 -57.49 -24.30
CA ASP A 441 -4.49 -57.69 -23.33
C ASP A 441 -4.01 -59.15 -23.21
N MET A 442 -4.66 -60.07 -23.93
CA MET A 442 -4.28 -61.50 -24.00
C MET A 442 -3.58 -61.89 -25.31
N GLN A 443 -3.25 -60.91 -26.15
CA GLN A 443 -2.51 -61.08 -27.41
C GLN A 443 -1.02 -60.67 -27.29
N TRP A 444 -0.63 -59.87 -26.29
CA TRP A 444 0.77 -59.46 -26.10
C TRP A 444 1.65 -60.48 -25.34
N ARG A 445 1.05 -61.48 -24.68
CA ARG A 445 1.80 -62.53 -23.95
C ARG A 445 2.03 -63.82 -24.75
N ARG A 446 1.68 -63.86 -26.04
CA ARG A 446 1.91 -65.03 -26.91
C ARG A 446 3.04 -64.87 -27.92
N ASP A 447 3.69 -63.71 -27.98
CA ASP A 447 4.79 -63.39 -28.92
C ASP A 447 6.16 -63.14 -28.24
N ILE A 448 6.38 -63.59 -26.99
CA ILE A 448 7.71 -63.52 -26.31
C ILE A 448 8.21 -64.90 -25.83
N THR A 449 7.68 -65.99 -26.38
CA THR A 449 8.31 -67.33 -26.28
C THR A 449 8.16 -68.11 -27.58
N LYS A 450 8.68 -67.51 -28.65
CA LYS A 450 9.28 -68.21 -29.80
C LYS A 450 10.55 -67.48 -30.20
#